data_AF-A0A6I9YNE5-F1
#
_entry.id   AF-A0A6I9YNE5-F1
#
_cell.length_a   1.000
_cell.length_b   1.000
_cell.length_c   1.000
_cell.angle_alpha   90.00
_cell.angle_beta   90.00
_cell.angle_gamma   90.00
#
_symmetry.space_group_name_H-M   'P 1'
#
loop_
_entity.id
_entity.type
_entity.pdbx_description
1 polymer ?
#
loop_
_entity_poly.entity_id
_entity_poly.type
_entity_poly.pdbx_seq_one_letter_code
_entity_poly.pdbx_strand_id
1 'polypeptide(L)'
;MFFASSSFGSFFKSSSKKKGYAAPPVAVGLSCCPATLKNSSSSRPKEEESPLLKLVSLQNADGSWPHGPVLAAILDLSEADVVSDIWATVLAVLWLHLKAAEQKDEWELLEGKAVHWLQMNAGDQLAKYVNDGNDVLGSRVSPQVFGL
;
A
#
# COMPACT_ATOMS: atom_id res chain seq x y z
N MET A 1 -28.02 23.78 17.81
CA MET A 1 -27.53 23.37 16.48
C MET A 1 -27.16 21.90 16.60
N PHE A 2 -28.01 21.01 16.10
CA PHE A 2 -27.80 19.55 16.18
C PHE A 2 -27.23 19.07 14.85
N PHE A 3 -26.04 18.48 14.85
CA PHE A 3 -25.50 17.76 13.69
C PHE A 3 -26.01 16.32 13.73
N ALA A 4 -26.68 15.92 12.64
CA ALA A 4 -27.10 14.55 12.41
C ALA A 4 -25.91 13.72 11.90
N SER A 5 -25.61 12.61 12.58
CA SER A 5 -24.72 11.56 12.08
C SER A 5 -25.46 10.73 11.05
N SER A 6 -24.91 10.64 9.85
CA SER A 6 -25.32 9.63 8.86
C SER A 6 -24.32 8.48 8.88
N SER A 7 -24.83 7.35 9.36
CA SER A 7 -24.21 6.02 9.26
C SER A 7 -24.33 5.52 7.81
N PHE A 8 -23.23 5.04 7.20
CA PHE A 8 -23.29 4.37 5.91
C PHE A 8 -22.77 2.94 6.03
N GLY A 9 -23.58 2.02 5.50
CA GLY A 9 -23.61 0.62 5.88
C GLY A 9 -22.55 -0.28 5.23
N SER A 10 -22.26 -1.36 5.96
CA SER A 10 -21.46 -2.51 5.52
C SER A 10 -22.33 -3.49 4.73
N PHE A 11 -21.95 -3.82 3.49
CA PHE A 11 -22.55 -4.95 2.78
C PHE A 11 -21.59 -5.52 1.73
N PHE A 12 -20.97 -6.67 2.01
CA PHE A 12 -20.85 -7.76 1.05
C PHE A 12 -20.47 -9.07 1.77
N LYS A 13 -21.40 -10.01 1.77
CA LYS A 13 -21.24 -11.39 2.24
C LYS A 13 -21.42 -12.27 1.00
N SER A 14 -20.39 -13.00 0.58
CA SER A 14 -20.54 -14.00 -0.49
C SER A 14 -20.11 -15.37 0.03
N SER A 15 -21.06 -16.30 -0.01
CA SER A 15 -20.94 -17.68 0.47
C SER A 15 -21.10 -18.63 -0.72
N SER A 16 -20.13 -19.52 -0.89
CA SER A 16 -20.05 -20.52 -1.95
C SER A 16 -21.15 -21.58 -1.86
N LYS A 17 -21.71 -22.02 -3.00
CA LYS A 17 -22.45 -23.30 -3.06
C LYS A 17 -22.40 -24.04 -4.41
N LYS A 18 -21.59 -25.10 -4.38
CA LYS A 18 -21.79 -26.51 -4.80
C LYS A 18 -22.10 -26.91 -6.26
N LYS A 19 -21.26 -27.89 -6.67
CA LYS A 19 -21.24 -28.76 -7.85
C LYS A 19 -22.37 -29.82 -7.87
N GLY A 20 -22.84 -30.16 -9.07
CA GLY A 20 -23.36 -31.47 -9.48
C GLY A 20 -22.52 -31.95 -10.70
N TYR A 21 -22.40 -33.21 -11.10
CA TYR A 21 -23.08 -34.47 -10.81
C TYR A 21 -22.05 -35.61 -10.93
N ALA A 22 -22.31 -36.76 -10.31
CA ALA A 22 -21.54 -37.99 -10.49
C ALA A 22 -22.36 -39.04 -11.27
N ALA A 23 -21.67 -39.85 -12.06
CA ALA A 23 -22.13 -41.16 -12.55
C ALA A 23 -21.04 -42.23 -12.30
N PRO A 24 -21.38 -43.53 -12.14
CA PRO A 24 -20.54 -44.52 -11.46
C PRO A 24 -20.00 -45.61 -12.43
N PRO A 25 -19.58 -46.82 -11.97
CA PRO A 25 -18.18 -47.19 -11.71
C PRO A 25 -17.68 -48.37 -12.57
N VAL A 26 -16.37 -48.56 -12.72
CA VAL A 26 -15.82 -49.89 -13.05
C VAL A 26 -14.43 -50.07 -12.44
N ALA A 27 -14.32 -51.07 -11.57
CA ALA A 27 -13.07 -51.63 -11.09
C ALA A 27 -12.43 -52.50 -12.18
N VAL A 28 -11.10 -52.63 -12.12
CA VAL A 28 -10.26 -53.79 -12.48
C VAL A 28 -8.94 -53.28 -13.04
N GLY A 29 -7.83 -53.82 -12.52
CA GLY A 29 -6.61 -53.91 -13.31
C GLY A 29 -5.35 -53.50 -12.56
N LEU A 30 -4.63 -54.52 -12.10
CA LEU A 30 -3.25 -54.50 -11.67
C LEU A 30 -2.35 -53.65 -12.59
N SER A 31 -1.31 -53.03 -12.02
CA SER A 31 0.10 -53.31 -12.35
C SER A 31 1.02 -52.11 -12.05
N CYS A 32 2.24 -52.46 -11.63
CA CYS A 32 3.40 -51.67 -11.19
C CYS A 32 3.66 -50.38 -12.00
N CYS A 33 4.23 -49.30 -11.45
CA CYS A 33 5.66 -49.10 -11.12
C CYS A 33 5.84 -47.84 -10.24
N PRO A 34 6.96 -47.66 -9.51
CA PRO A 34 7.13 -46.53 -8.60
C PRO A 34 7.42 -45.25 -9.38
N ALA A 35 6.59 -44.22 -9.20
CA ALA A 35 6.90 -42.88 -9.69
C ALA A 35 7.82 -42.18 -8.69
N THR A 36 9.06 -41.96 -9.12
CA THR A 36 10.06 -41.09 -8.51
C THR A 36 9.44 -39.76 -8.06
N LEU A 37 9.60 -39.44 -6.78
CA LEU A 37 9.41 -38.12 -6.21
C LEU A 37 10.26 -37.10 -7.00
N LYS A 38 9.60 -36.21 -7.75
CA LYS A 38 10.10 -34.86 -7.96
C LYS A 38 9.14 -33.91 -7.25
N ASN A 39 9.33 -33.79 -5.95
CA ASN A 39 8.86 -32.66 -5.18
C ASN A 39 9.65 -31.43 -5.65
N SER A 40 9.19 -30.82 -6.74
CA SER A 40 9.66 -29.51 -7.19
C SER A 40 9.21 -28.50 -6.15
N SER A 41 10.06 -28.32 -5.14
CA SER A 41 10.06 -27.14 -4.30
C SER A 41 10.44 -25.97 -5.21
N SER A 42 9.42 -25.40 -5.86
CA SER A 42 9.57 -24.12 -6.55
C SER A 42 9.77 -23.04 -5.48
N SER A 43 11.02 -22.86 -5.08
CA SER A 43 11.46 -21.64 -4.41
C SER A 43 11.24 -20.50 -5.41
N ARG A 44 10.11 -19.79 -5.27
CA ARG A 44 9.87 -18.55 -5.99
C ARG A 44 11.10 -17.65 -5.80
N PRO A 45 11.69 -17.09 -6.88
CA PRO A 45 12.59 -15.96 -6.73
C PRO A 45 11.87 -14.92 -5.89
N LYS A 46 12.53 -14.34 -4.89
CA LYS A 46 12.05 -13.11 -4.28
C LYS A 46 12.15 -12.06 -5.39
N GLU A 47 11.09 -11.91 -6.18
CA GLU A 47 10.95 -10.80 -7.11
C GLU A 47 11.06 -9.54 -6.26
N GLU A 48 12.16 -8.82 -6.46
CA GLU A 48 12.42 -7.59 -5.74
C GLU A 48 11.48 -6.53 -6.30
N GLU A 49 10.31 -6.40 -5.69
CA GLU A 49 9.36 -5.36 -6.07
C GLU A 49 10.03 -3.98 -5.98
N SER A 50 9.73 -3.14 -6.97
CA SER A 50 10.30 -1.79 -7.01
C SER A 50 9.88 -0.99 -5.76
N PRO A 51 10.71 -0.07 -5.27
CA PRO A 51 10.37 0.77 -4.12
C PRO A 51 9.03 1.52 -4.30
N LEU A 52 8.74 1.96 -5.52
CA LEU A 52 7.46 2.61 -5.86
C LEU A 52 6.27 1.66 -5.65
N LEU A 53 6.33 0.42 -6.14
CA LEU A 53 5.23 -0.54 -5.98
C LEU A 53 4.99 -0.91 -4.51
N LYS A 54 6.07 -1.05 -3.73
CA LYS A 54 5.97 -1.25 -2.28
C LYS A 54 5.30 -0.06 -1.61
N LEU A 55 5.68 1.17 -1.98
CA LEU A 55 5.08 2.38 -1.45
C LEU A 55 3.59 2.47 -1.81
N VAL A 56 3.23 2.23 -3.07
CA VAL A 56 1.84 2.20 -3.57
C VAL A 56 1.00 1.21 -2.76
N SER A 57 1.54 0.01 -2.52
CA SER A 57 0.84 -1.06 -1.80
C SER A 57 0.62 -0.76 -0.31
N LEU A 58 1.39 0.16 0.26
CA LEU A 58 1.25 0.58 1.65
C LEU A 58 0.19 1.68 1.86
N GLN A 59 -0.30 2.32 0.79
CA GLN A 59 -1.26 3.40 0.98
C GLN A 59 -2.59 2.84 1.52
N ASN A 60 -3.07 3.40 2.62
CA ASN A 60 -4.38 3.11 3.15
C ASN A 60 -5.48 3.60 2.19
N ALA A 61 -6.68 3.02 2.35
CA ALA A 61 -7.82 3.39 1.52
C ALA A 61 -8.16 4.90 1.61
N ASP A 62 -7.91 5.52 2.77
CA ASP A 62 -8.14 6.94 3.03
C ASP A 62 -7.08 7.88 2.43
N GLY A 63 -5.98 7.34 1.89
CA GLY A 63 -4.88 8.11 1.31
C GLY A 63 -3.65 8.26 2.20
N SER A 64 -3.73 7.88 3.48
CA SER A 64 -2.58 7.95 4.40
C SER A 64 -1.56 6.84 4.15
N TRP A 65 -0.34 7.06 4.63
CA TRP A 65 0.64 5.99 4.84
C TRP A 65 0.85 5.77 6.35
N PRO A 66 0.82 4.50 6.80
CA PRO A 66 1.13 4.20 8.19
C PRO A 66 2.62 4.40 8.45
N HIS A 67 2.96 4.98 9.60
CA HIS A 67 4.33 4.91 10.09
C HIS A 67 4.71 3.45 10.39
N GLY A 68 6.01 3.15 10.31
CA GLY A 68 6.52 1.82 10.63
C GLY A 68 7.73 1.41 9.80
N PRO A 69 8.28 0.22 10.06
CA PRO A 69 9.58 -0.19 9.54
C PRO A 69 9.58 -0.37 8.03
N VAL A 70 8.44 -0.75 7.42
CA VAL A 70 8.36 -0.95 5.97
C VAL A 70 8.45 0.37 5.22
N LEU A 71 7.71 1.39 5.68
CA LEU A 71 7.79 2.71 5.08
C LEU A 71 9.18 3.33 5.29
N ALA A 72 9.70 3.27 6.51
CA ALA A 72 11.04 3.78 6.83
C ALA A 72 12.11 3.16 5.92
N ALA A 73 12.04 1.85 5.68
CA ALA A 73 12.95 1.15 4.76
C ALA A 73 12.84 1.62 3.30
N ILE A 74 11.64 1.98 2.81
CA ILE A 74 11.46 2.51 1.44
C ILE A 74 12.05 3.92 1.32
N LEU A 75 11.95 4.70 2.39
CA LEU A 75 12.44 6.07 2.47
C LEU A 75 13.93 6.17 2.80
N ASP A 76 14.61 5.04 3.03
CA ASP A 76 15.99 4.97 3.54
C ASP A 76 16.18 5.71 4.88
N LEU A 77 15.17 5.66 5.77
CA LEU A 77 15.15 6.29 7.10
C LEU A 77 15.12 5.26 8.24
N SER A 78 15.41 5.70 9.45
CA SER A 78 15.17 4.90 10.66
C SER A 78 13.67 4.91 11.00
N GLU A 79 13.15 3.82 11.55
CA GLU A 79 11.78 3.77 12.08
C GLU A 79 11.52 4.85 13.14
N ALA A 80 12.55 5.18 13.94
CA ALA A 80 12.48 6.23 14.95
C ALA A 80 12.29 7.64 14.35
N ASP A 81 12.66 7.83 13.08
CA ASP A 81 12.50 9.12 12.38
C ASP A 81 11.07 9.29 11.83
N VAL A 82 10.28 8.20 11.74
CA VAL A 82 8.92 8.20 11.21
C VAL A 82 7.91 8.08 12.36
N VAL A 83 7.63 9.19 13.03
CA VAL A 83 6.94 9.20 14.34
C VAL A 83 5.41 9.22 14.30
N SER A 84 4.77 9.47 13.16
CA SER A 84 3.31 9.53 13.03
C SER A 84 2.83 9.30 11.60
N ASP A 85 1.56 8.95 11.42
CA ASP A 85 0.97 8.74 10.09
C ASP A 85 0.89 10.05 9.27
N ILE A 86 0.73 11.20 9.93
CA ILE A 86 0.80 12.52 9.25
C ILE A 86 2.18 12.72 8.65
N TRP A 87 3.22 12.53 9.48
CA TRP A 87 4.59 12.68 9.06
C TRP A 87 5.00 11.66 8.00
N ALA A 88 4.62 10.39 8.19
CA ALA A 88 4.78 9.32 7.22
C ALA A 88 4.16 9.67 5.85
N THR A 89 2.93 10.19 5.86
CA THR A 89 2.20 10.56 4.63
C THR A 89 2.88 11.74 3.93
N VAL A 90 3.37 12.75 4.65
CA VAL A 90 4.16 13.85 4.07
C VAL A 90 5.43 13.33 3.42
N LEU A 91 6.21 12.51 4.14
CA LEU A 91 7.45 11.94 3.61
C LEU A 91 7.21 11.07 2.37
N ALA A 92 6.14 10.27 2.36
CA ALA A 92 5.79 9.45 1.20
C ALA A 92 5.50 10.30 -0.05
N VAL A 93 4.71 11.38 0.09
CA VAL A 93 4.43 12.30 -1.02
C VAL A 93 5.72 12.96 -1.51
N LEU A 94 6.55 13.48 -0.60
CA LEU A 94 7.83 14.09 -0.97
C LEU A 94 8.77 13.11 -1.68
N TRP A 95 8.79 11.86 -1.23
CA TRP A 95 9.58 10.80 -1.85
C TRP A 95 9.10 10.48 -3.27
N LEU A 96 7.78 10.45 -3.52
CA LEU A 96 7.23 10.25 -4.87
C LEU A 96 7.76 11.29 -5.85
N HIS A 97 7.73 12.57 -5.45
CA HIS A 97 8.28 13.66 -6.27
C HIS A 97 9.80 13.60 -6.42
N LEU A 98 10.53 13.08 -5.43
CA LEU A 98 11.99 13.01 -5.46
C LEU A 98 12.52 11.83 -6.28
N LYS A 99 11.95 10.64 -6.08
CA LYS A 99 12.49 9.36 -6.57
C LYS A 99 11.70 8.75 -7.72
N ALA A 100 10.43 9.12 -7.87
CA ALA A 100 9.53 8.55 -8.86
C ALA A 100 8.95 9.60 -9.83
N ALA A 101 9.58 10.78 -9.97
CA ALA A 101 9.10 11.87 -10.81
C ALA A 101 8.75 11.46 -12.26
N GLU A 102 9.52 10.52 -12.83
CA GLU A 102 9.32 10.02 -14.21
C GLU A 102 8.11 9.09 -14.36
N GLN A 103 7.55 8.58 -13.26
CA GLN A 103 6.42 7.65 -13.22
C GLN A 103 5.16 8.33 -12.67
N LYS A 104 5.00 9.64 -12.90
CA LYS A 104 3.93 10.44 -12.29
C LYS A 104 2.53 9.86 -12.51
N ASP A 105 2.26 9.34 -13.70
CA ASP A 105 0.96 8.75 -14.04
C ASP A 105 0.58 7.56 -13.12
N GLU A 106 1.57 6.88 -12.53
CA GLU A 106 1.36 5.75 -11.61
C GLU A 106 0.93 6.20 -10.21
N TRP A 107 1.28 7.43 -9.80
CA TRP A 107 1.14 7.87 -8.41
C TRP A 107 0.44 9.21 -8.20
N GLU A 108 0.07 9.95 -9.24
CA GLU A 108 -0.65 11.22 -9.11
C GLU A 108 -1.98 11.08 -8.36
N LEU A 109 -2.68 9.94 -8.52
CA LEU A 109 -3.92 9.67 -7.79
C LEU A 109 -3.64 9.39 -6.30
N LEU A 110 -2.53 8.71 -6.00
CA LEU A 110 -2.09 8.44 -4.63
C LEU A 110 -1.76 9.75 -3.93
N GLU A 111 -1.01 10.63 -4.60
CA GLU A 111 -0.70 12.00 -4.14
C GLU A 111 -1.99 12.76 -3.82
N GLY A 112 -2.94 12.82 -4.76
CA GLY A 112 -4.19 13.56 -4.56
C GLY A 112 -4.99 13.08 -3.35
N LYS A 113 -5.08 11.77 -3.13
CA LYS A 113 -5.73 11.20 -1.94
C LYS A 113 -4.99 11.56 -0.66
N ALA A 114 -3.68 11.45 -0.67
CA ALA A 114 -2.84 11.74 0.49
C ALA A 114 -2.87 13.21 0.88
N VAL A 115 -2.80 14.11 -0.11
CA VAL A 115 -2.92 15.56 0.11
C VAL A 115 -4.28 15.91 0.69
N HIS A 116 -5.36 15.34 0.14
CA HIS A 116 -6.70 15.55 0.69
C HIS A 116 -6.80 15.08 2.15
N TRP A 117 -6.26 13.90 2.45
CA TRP A 117 -6.21 13.38 3.81
C TRP A 117 -5.39 14.29 4.74
N LEU A 118 -4.22 14.76 4.31
CA LEU A 118 -3.36 15.65 5.08
C LEU A 118 -4.05 16.98 5.41
N GLN A 119 -4.77 17.57 4.46
CA GLN A 119 -5.52 18.80 4.69
C GLN A 119 -6.60 18.65 5.78
N MET A 120 -7.19 17.45 5.91
CA MET A 120 -8.20 17.18 6.92
C MET A 120 -7.62 16.83 8.31
N ASN A 121 -6.38 16.33 8.37
CA ASN A 121 -5.82 15.72 9.58
C ASN A 121 -4.60 16.45 10.17
N ALA A 122 -3.80 17.16 9.36
CA ALA A 122 -2.55 17.77 9.81
C ALA A 122 -2.73 19.17 10.43
N GLY A 123 -3.83 19.86 10.12
CA GLY A 123 -4.10 21.22 10.59
C GLY A 123 -2.96 22.20 10.26
N ASP A 124 -2.70 23.13 11.17
CA ASP A 124 -1.71 24.21 10.98
C ASP A 124 -0.26 23.72 10.91
N GLN A 125 0.01 22.45 11.27
CA GLN A 125 1.36 21.89 11.27
C GLN A 125 1.81 21.41 9.89
N LEU A 126 0.91 21.31 8.90
CA LEU A 126 1.22 20.74 7.59
C LEU A 126 2.39 21.47 6.91
N ALA A 127 2.39 22.80 6.93
CA ALA A 127 3.47 23.60 6.34
C ALA A 127 4.84 23.31 6.97
N LYS A 128 4.86 23.14 8.29
CA LYS A 128 6.09 22.77 9.02
C LYS A 128 6.57 21.39 8.59
N TYR A 129 5.69 20.40 8.54
CA TYR A 129 6.07 19.05 8.11
C TYR A 129 6.56 19.02 6.66
N VAL A 130 5.96 19.78 5.74
CA VAL A 130 6.45 19.81 4.36
C VAL A 130 7.87 20.39 4.29
N ASN A 131 8.17 21.44 5.06
CA ASN A 131 9.50 22.02 5.11
C ASN A 131 10.52 21.05 5.75
N ASP A 132 10.23 20.54 6.95
CA ASP A 132 11.12 19.61 7.64
C ASP A 132 11.34 18.33 6.81
N GLY A 133 10.31 17.85 6.10
CA GLY A 133 10.40 16.66 5.26
C GLY A 133 11.27 16.86 4.03
N ASN A 134 11.22 18.06 3.43
CA ASN A 134 12.12 18.42 2.33
C ASN A 134 13.58 18.42 2.81
N ASP A 135 13.85 18.94 4.01
CA ASP A 135 15.19 18.93 4.59
C ASP A 135 15.67 17.50 4.89
N VAL A 136 14.81 16.64 5.46
CA VAL A 136 15.12 15.24 5.75
C VAL A 136 15.44 14.43 4.50
N LEU A 137 14.67 14.63 3.41
CA LEU A 137 14.85 13.87 2.17
C LEU A 137 15.80 14.54 1.16
N GLY A 138 16.23 15.78 1.42
CA GLY A 138 16.97 16.60 0.46
C GLY A 138 16.16 16.93 -0.80
N SER A 139 14.83 16.98 -0.70
CA SER A 139 13.93 17.32 -1.79
C SER A 139 13.60 18.82 -1.82
N ARG A 140 12.92 19.26 -2.89
CA ARG A 140 12.50 20.67 -3.09
C ARG A 140 11.08 20.75 -3.63
N VAL A 141 10.18 19.97 -3.04
CA VAL A 141 8.77 19.96 -3.43
C VAL A 141 8.10 21.23 -2.89
N SER A 142 7.36 21.91 -3.75
CA SER A 142 6.66 23.14 -3.38
C SER A 142 5.50 22.85 -2.41
N PRO A 143 5.30 23.65 -1.34
CA PRO A 143 4.14 23.54 -0.46
C PRO A 143 2.79 23.58 -1.18
N GLN A 144 2.73 24.19 -2.37
CA GLN A 144 1.51 24.25 -3.20
C GLN A 144 1.00 22.87 -3.61
N VAL A 145 1.87 21.86 -3.69
CA VAL A 145 1.47 20.45 -3.92
C VAL A 145 0.50 19.98 -2.83
N PHE A 146 0.71 20.45 -1.59
CA PHE A 146 -0.13 20.13 -0.44
C PHE A 146 -1.32 21.08 -0.28
N GLY A 147 -1.52 22.01 -1.23
CA GLY A 147 -2.56 23.05 -1.18
C GLY A 147 -2.32 24.13 -0.12
N LEU A 148 -1.06 24.39 0.22
CA LEU A 148 -0.62 25.46 1.12
C LEU A 148 -0.22 26.74 0.37
#